data_AF-M7RR60-F1
#
_entry.id   AF-M7RR60-F1
#
_cell.length_a   1.000
_cell.length_b   1.000
_cell.length_c   1.000
_cell.angle_alpha   90.00
_cell.angle_beta   90.00
_cell.angle_gamma   90.00
#
_symmetry.space_group_name_H-M   'P 1'
#
loop_
_entity.id
_entity.type
_entity.pdbx_description
1 polymer ?
#
loop_
_entity_poly.entity_id
_entity_poly.type
_entity_poly.pdbx_seq_one_letter_code
_entity_poly.pdbx_strand_id
1 'polypeptide(L)'
;MLFSLPEMSAHQSAYCPRCQAKIRDGRDWSLTRLTAMAVTMLLLMPFAWSEPLLHIYLLGVRIDANVMHGIWQMTQQGDPLTAAMVLFCVVGAPLILVFSIAYLWFGSLLGMNLRPVLLMLEKLKEWVMLDIYLVGIGVASIKVQDYAFLQPGIGLLAFVSLVVLSILTMIHLNVEQLWERFYPQRPAQRADERLRVCLGCHFSGYPDAKGRCPRCHIPLRLRRKQSIQKCWAALLASIVFLLPANLLPISVIYINGGRQEDTILSGIMSLASSNIAVAAVVFIASILVPFTKVIVMFTLLLSIHFKCQQGLRTRILLLRLVTWIGRWSMLDLFVISLTMSLINRDQILAFTMGPAAFYFGAAVILTILAVEWLDSRLLWDAHESGNARFED
;
A
#
# COMPACT_ATOMS: atom_id res chain seq x y z
N MET A 1 -27.77 11.61 8.41
CA MET A 1 -28.39 10.68 9.38
C MET A 1 -27.31 10.14 10.31
N LEU A 2 -27.43 10.38 11.62
CA LEU A 2 -26.55 9.82 12.65
C LEU A 2 -27.18 8.52 13.15
N PHE A 3 -26.38 7.48 13.39
CA PHE A 3 -26.84 6.22 13.98
C PHE A 3 -25.92 5.84 15.14
N SER A 4 -26.47 5.18 16.16
CA SER A 4 -25.70 4.57 17.24
C SER A 4 -25.31 3.14 16.88
N LEU A 5 -24.09 2.76 17.21
CA LEU A 5 -23.66 1.37 17.12
C LEU A 5 -24.15 0.61 18.36
N PRO A 6 -24.82 -0.54 18.22
CA PRO A 6 -25.16 -1.39 19.36
C PRO A 6 -23.87 -1.99 19.97
N GLU A 7 -23.95 -2.43 21.23
CA GLU A 7 -22.87 -3.21 21.84
C GLU A 7 -22.64 -4.48 21.02
N MET A 8 -21.40 -4.70 20.58
CA MET A 8 -21.05 -5.83 19.72
C MET A 8 -20.20 -6.84 20.49
N SER A 9 -20.47 -8.13 20.25
CA SER A 9 -19.58 -9.20 20.69
C SER A 9 -18.32 -9.29 19.81
N ALA A 10 -17.27 -9.94 20.30
CA ALA A 10 -15.97 -10.06 19.61
C ALA A 10 -16.02 -10.76 18.23
N HIS A 11 -17.15 -11.38 17.87
CA HIS A 11 -17.31 -12.11 16.60
C HIS A 11 -18.25 -11.42 15.61
N GLN A 12 -18.84 -10.28 16.00
CA GLN A 12 -19.78 -9.54 15.17
C GLN A 12 -19.10 -8.37 14.46
N SER A 13 -19.60 -8.05 13.27
CA SER A 13 -19.16 -6.89 12.49
C SER A 13 -20.35 -6.02 12.12
N ALA A 14 -20.19 -4.70 12.28
CA ALA A 14 -21.21 -3.71 11.96
C ALA A 14 -21.05 -3.20 10.52
N TYR A 15 -22.18 -3.09 9.82
CA TYR A 15 -22.26 -2.55 8.46
C TYR A 15 -23.16 -1.32 8.43
N CYS A 16 -22.80 -0.35 7.59
CA CYS A 16 -23.59 0.84 7.38
C CYS A 16 -24.91 0.49 6.69
N PRO A 17 -26.08 0.93 7.21
CA PRO A 17 -27.37 0.62 6.60
C PRO A 17 -27.57 1.26 5.22
N ARG A 18 -26.79 2.29 4.87
CA ARG A 18 -26.93 3.03 3.60
C ARG A 18 -26.07 2.46 2.49
N CYS A 19 -24.77 2.32 2.73
CA CYS A 19 -23.81 1.90 1.71
C CYS A 19 -23.22 0.51 1.94
N GLN A 20 -23.63 -0.20 3.00
CA GLN A 20 -23.08 -1.49 3.41
C GLN A 20 -21.55 -1.49 3.60
N ALA A 21 -20.95 -0.32 3.88
CA ALA A 21 -19.54 -0.27 4.27
C ALA A 21 -19.38 -0.91 5.65
N LYS A 22 -18.34 -1.74 5.84
CA LYS A 22 -17.98 -2.27 7.15
C LYS A 22 -17.49 -1.09 8.02
N ILE A 23 -18.20 -0.82 9.11
CA ILE A 23 -17.89 0.28 10.03
C ILE A 23 -16.93 -0.19 11.11
N ARG A 24 -17.22 -1.36 11.68
CA ARG A 24 -16.48 -1.86 12.84
C ARG A 24 -16.38 -3.37 12.81
N ASP A 25 -15.22 -3.89 13.20
CA ASP A 25 -14.97 -5.32 13.37
C ASP A 25 -14.80 -5.64 14.86
N GLY A 26 -15.52 -6.65 15.35
CA GLY A 26 -15.36 -7.15 16.71
C GLY A 26 -14.08 -7.99 16.90
N ARG A 27 -13.48 -8.49 15.81
CA ARG A 27 -12.31 -9.38 15.86
C ARG A 27 -11.08 -8.63 16.39
N ASP A 28 -10.85 -8.75 17.70
CA ASP A 28 -9.69 -8.20 18.39
C ASP A 28 -8.84 -9.31 18.97
N TRP A 29 -7.53 -9.10 18.96
CA TRP A 29 -6.62 -9.87 19.79
C TRP A 29 -6.15 -9.03 20.97
N SER A 30 -5.93 -9.73 22.09
CA SER A 30 -5.28 -9.11 23.24
C SER A 30 -3.91 -8.55 22.86
N LEU A 31 -3.53 -7.43 23.47
CA LEU A 31 -2.24 -6.78 23.24
C LEU A 31 -1.07 -7.77 23.37
N THR A 32 -1.17 -8.74 24.30
CA THR A 32 -0.20 -9.82 24.51
C THR A 32 -0.02 -10.76 23.31
N ARG A 33 -1.10 -11.06 22.57
CA ARG A 33 -1.02 -11.90 21.37
C ARG A 33 -0.41 -11.12 20.21
N LEU A 34 -0.79 -9.85 20.06
CA LEU A 34 -0.20 -8.96 19.07
C LEU A 34 1.30 -8.77 19.31
N THR A 35 1.74 -8.67 20.57
CA THR A 35 3.17 -8.54 20.90
C THR A 35 3.92 -9.83 20.71
N ALA A 36 3.33 -10.98 21.03
CA ALA A 36 3.92 -12.28 20.72
C ALA A 36 4.18 -12.41 19.20
N MET A 37 3.18 -12.08 18.37
CA MET A 37 3.35 -12.02 16.91
C MET A 37 4.46 -11.05 16.48
N ALA A 38 4.49 -9.85 17.07
CA ALA A 38 5.51 -8.84 16.78
C ALA A 38 6.92 -9.35 17.12
N VAL A 39 7.12 -9.99 18.27
CA VAL A 39 8.40 -10.59 18.67
C VAL A 39 8.80 -11.72 17.73
N THR A 40 7.88 -12.62 17.36
CA THR A 40 8.16 -13.68 16.39
C THR A 40 8.56 -13.11 15.02
N MET A 41 7.85 -12.09 14.54
CA MET A 41 8.21 -11.41 13.29
C MET A 41 9.60 -10.75 13.39
N LEU A 42 9.91 -10.09 14.50
CA LEU A 42 11.22 -9.46 14.73
C LEU A 42 12.37 -10.48 14.66
N LEU A 43 12.16 -11.69 15.19
CA LEU A 43 13.15 -12.77 15.15
C LEU A 43 13.31 -13.38 13.75
N LEU A 44 12.23 -13.43 12.95
CA LEU A 44 12.25 -13.97 11.58
C LEU A 44 12.81 -12.97 10.55
N MET A 45 12.65 -11.67 10.78
CA MET A 45 13.04 -10.61 9.86
C MET A 45 14.50 -10.66 9.40
N PRO A 46 15.51 -10.84 10.28
CA PRO A 46 16.90 -10.97 9.86
C PRO A 46 17.07 -12.08 8.82
N PHE A 47 16.57 -13.29 9.11
CA PHE A 47 16.64 -14.42 8.19
C PHE A 47 15.90 -14.18 6.89
N ALA A 48 14.70 -13.60 6.95
CA ALA A 48 13.87 -13.33 5.76
C ALA A 48 14.51 -12.29 4.80
N TRP A 49 15.37 -11.40 5.30
CA TRP A 49 16.00 -10.36 4.47
C TRP A 49 17.46 -10.65 4.11
N SER A 50 18.20 -11.38 4.95
CA SER A 50 19.61 -11.68 4.71
C SER A 50 19.83 -12.99 3.95
N GLU A 51 19.00 -14.01 4.21
CA GLU A 51 19.15 -15.31 3.56
C GLU A 51 18.69 -15.25 2.10
N PRO A 52 19.29 -16.08 1.21
CA PRO A 52 18.89 -16.17 -0.18
C PRO A 52 17.43 -16.60 -0.30
N LEU A 53 16.65 -15.77 -1.00
CA LEU A 53 15.27 -16.07 -1.39
C LEU A 53 15.25 -17.02 -2.58
N LEU A 54 16.15 -16.80 -3.53
CA LEU A 54 16.27 -17.56 -4.77
C LEU A 54 17.75 -17.82 -5.08
N HIS A 55 18.02 -19.03 -5.54
CA HIS A 55 19.29 -19.42 -6.11
C HIS A 55 19.17 -19.46 -7.62
N ILE A 56 20.11 -18.84 -8.30
CA ILE A 56 20.21 -18.85 -9.75
C ILE A 56 21.45 -19.65 -10.13
N TYR A 57 21.29 -20.56 -11.09
CA TYR A 57 22.41 -21.25 -11.72
C TYR A 57 22.60 -20.71 -13.12
N LEU A 58 23.65 -19.90 -13.29
CA LEU A 58 24.06 -19.38 -14.59
C LEU A 58 25.45 -19.95 -14.91
N LEU A 59 25.55 -20.70 -16.02
CA LEU A 59 26.82 -21.27 -16.50
C LEU A 59 27.57 -22.11 -15.44
N GLY A 60 26.84 -22.80 -14.57
CA GLY A 60 27.40 -23.66 -13.52
C GLY A 60 27.80 -22.93 -12.22
N VAL A 61 27.66 -21.61 -12.14
CA VAL A 61 27.89 -20.82 -10.92
C VAL A 61 26.56 -20.58 -10.21
N ARG A 62 26.54 -20.86 -8.90
CA ARG A 62 25.39 -20.55 -8.03
C ARG A 62 25.47 -19.11 -7.57
N ILE A 63 24.38 -18.38 -7.78
CA ILE A 63 24.22 -16.98 -7.41
C ILE A 63 23.04 -16.86 -6.46
N ASP A 64 23.28 -16.18 -5.35
CA ASP A 64 22.31 -15.97 -4.28
C ASP A 64 21.68 -14.59 -4.39
N ALA A 65 20.34 -14.54 -4.45
CA ALA A 65 19.57 -13.31 -4.46
C ALA A 65 18.79 -13.17 -3.15
N ASN A 66 19.00 -12.06 -2.45
CA ASN A 66 18.26 -11.67 -1.24
C ASN A 66 17.74 -10.23 -1.36
N VAL A 67 16.84 -9.84 -0.46
CA VAL A 67 16.17 -8.52 -0.50
C VAL A 67 17.18 -7.38 -0.41
N MET A 68 18.13 -7.48 0.54
CA MET A 68 19.10 -6.42 0.81
C MET A 68 20.05 -6.18 -0.35
N HIS A 69 20.48 -7.26 -1.01
CA HIS A 69 21.37 -7.18 -2.16
C HIS A 69 20.68 -6.48 -3.32
N GLY A 70 19.40 -6.79 -3.59
CA GLY A 70 18.63 -6.10 -4.63
C GLY A 70 18.51 -4.60 -4.39
N ILE A 71 18.20 -4.18 -3.16
CA ILE A 71 18.11 -2.76 -2.79
C ILE A 71 19.48 -2.07 -2.93
N TRP A 72 20.54 -2.71 -2.43
CA TRP A 72 21.90 -2.18 -2.53
C TRP A 72 22.32 -1.98 -3.99
N GLN A 73 22.01 -2.97 -4.83
CA GLN A 73 22.38 -2.95 -6.24
C GLN A 73 21.62 -1.89 -7.03
N MET A 74 20.31 -1.71 -6.78
CA MET A 74 19.54 -0.61 -7.39
C MET A 74 20.13 0.76 -7.03
N THR A 75 20.59 0.92 -5.78
CA THR A 75 21.18 2.18 -5.31
C THR A 75 22.49 2.49 -6.03
N GLN A 76 23.35 1.48 -6.22
CA GLN A 76 24.62 1.63 -6.92
C GLN A 76 24.45 1.96 -8.41
N GLN A 77 23.33 1.54 -9.01
CA GLN A 77 23.05 1.78 -10.43
C GLN A 77 22.43 3.12 -10.78
N GLY A 78 22.25 4.00 -9.79
CA GLY A 78 21.80 5.38 -10.03
C GLY A 78 20.32 5.64 -9.84
N ASP A 79 19.54 4.67 -9.33
CA ASP A 79 18.13 4.84 -8.98
C ASP A 79 17.86 4.77 -7.46
N PRO A 80 18.41 5.71 -6.66
CA PRO A 80 18.27 5.65 -5.20
C PRO A 80 16.82 5.86 -4.72
N LEU A 81 15.99 6.57 -5.48
CA LEU A 81 14.61 6.86 -5.07
C LEU A 81 13.73 5.60 -5.12
N THR A 82 13.86 4.80 -6.17
CA THR A 82 13.11 3.53 -6.29
C THR A 82 13.64 2.51 -5.29
N ALA A 83 14.96 2.44 -5.08
CA ALA A 83 15.56 1.62 -4.04
C ALA A 83 15.06 1.99 -2.64
N ALA A 84 14.99 3.29 -2.32
CA ALA A 84 14.47 3.79 -1.05
C ALA A 84 12.98 3.44 -0.84
N MET A 85 12.16 3.46 -1.91
CA MET A 85 10.77 3.01 -1.84
C MET A 85 10.66 1.52 -1.50
N VAL A 86 11.41 0.67 -2.20
CA VAL A 86 11.39 -0.77 -1.97
C VAL A 86 11.88 -1.07 -0.55
N LEU A 87 12.96 -0.42 -0.11
CA LEU A 87 13.47 -0.50 1.26
C LEU A 87 12.40 -0.09 2.27
N PHE A 88 11.72 1.04 2.06
CA PHE A 88 10.67 1.49 2.95
C PHE A 88 9.50 0.50 3.02
N CYS A 89 9.03 -0.06 1.91
CA CYS A 89 7.83 -0.91 1.92
C CYS A 89 8.10 -2.34 2.40
N VAL A 90 9.29 -2.90 2.09
CA VAL A 90 9.65 -4.30 2.39
C VAL A 90 10.35 -4.44 3.73
N VAL A 91 11.07 -3.40 4.17
CA VAL A 91 11.91 -3.46 5.38
C VAL A 91 11.43 -2.43 6.39
N GLY A 92 11.37 -1.16 5.99
CA GLY A 92 11.04 -0.04 6.88
C GLY A 92 9.66 -0.17 7.53
N ALA A 93 8.59 -0.28 6.73
CA ALA A 93 7.23 -0.31 7.21
C ALA A 93 6.93 -1.54 8.10
N PRO A 94 7.37 -2.78 7.74
CA PRO A 94 7.26 -3.93 8.63
C PRO A 94 8.03 -3.77 9.95
N LEU A 95 9.26 -3.23 9.93
CA LEU A 95 10.01 -2.94 11.16
C LEU A 95 9.25 -1.95 12.03
N ILE A 96 8.84 -0.82 11.46
CA ILE A 96 8.11 0.22 12.18
C ILE A 96 6.81 -0.37 12.76
N LEU A 97 6.14 -1.30 12.07
CA LEU A 97 4.92 -1.94 12.55
C LEU A 97 5.20 -2.77 13.81
N VAL A 98 6.20 -3.65 13.73
CA VAL A 98 6.60 -4.52 14.84
C VAL A 98 7.06 -3.71 16.04
N PHE A 99 7.90 -2.69 15.82
CA PHE A 99 8.33 -1.78 16.88
C PHE A 99 7.17 -0.97 17.46
N SER A 100 6.19 -0.56 16.65
CA SER A 100 4.99 0.13 17.13
C SER A 100 4.17 -0.74 18.06
N ILE A 101 3.95 -2.01 17.71
CA ILE A 101 3.20 -2.96 18.55
C ILE A 101 3.96 -3.24 19.85
N ALA A 102 5.27 -3.45 19.77
CA ALA A 102 6.12 -3.63 20.96
C ALA A 102 6.08 -2.38 21.87
N TYR A 103 6.13 -1.18 21.28
CA TYR A 103 6.02 0.09 22.00
C TYR A 103 4.64 0.25 22.66
N LEU A 104 3.54 -0.17 22.03
CA LEU A 104 2.22 -0.10 22.66
C LEU A 104 2.15 -0.94 23.94
N TRP A 105 2.78 -2.11 23.93
CA TRP A 105 2.86 -2.97 25.12
C TRP A 105 3.79 -2.40 26.18
N PHE A 106 5.01 -2.05 25.81
CA PHE A 106 5.98 -1.49 26.74
C PHE A 106 5.52 -0.16 27.34
N GLY A 107 4.98 0.72 26.49
CA GLY A 107 4.42 2.01 26.90
C GLY A 107 3.16 1.87 27.74
N SER A 108 2.36 0.80 27.57
CA SER A 108 1.23 0.52 28.46
C SER A 108 1.68 0.11 29.88
N LEU A 109 2.86 -0.51 30.00
CA LEU A 109 3.42 -0.89 31.29
C LEU A 109 4.02 0.31 32.04
N LEU A 110 4.66 1.23 31.31
CA LEU A 110 5.32 2.42 31.87
C LEU A 110 4.42 3.67 31.93
N GLY A 111 3.19 3.62 31.43
CA GLY A 111 2.28 4.77 31.38
C GLY A 111 2.71 5.88 30.39
N MET A 112 3.40 5.52 29.31
CA MET A 112 3.88 6.47 28.30
C MET A 112 2.74 7.01 27.41
N ASN A 113 3.01 8.08 26.66
CA ASN A 113 2.06 8.65 25.70
C ASN A 113 1.95 7.77 24.44
N LEU A 114 0.86 6.99 24.33
CA LEU A 114 0.61 6.06 23.22
C LEU A 114 -0.03 6.72 21.99
N ARG A 115 -0.53 7.95 22.11
CA ARG A 115 -1.24 8.67 21.04
C ARG A 115 -0.48 8.74 19.71
N PRO A 116 0.82 9.13 19.66
CA PRO A 116 1.53 9.26 18.38
C PRO A 116 1.65 7.92 17.65
N VAL A 117 1.88 6.83 18.39
CA VAL A 117 2.02 5.49 17.82
C VAL A 117 0.69 5.00 17.27
N LEU A 118 -0.43 5.22 17.97
CA LEU A 118 -1.75 4.88 17.46
C LEU A 118 -2.11 5.65 16.17
N LEU A 119 -1.75 6.94 16.09
CA LEU A 119 -1.94 7.75 14.88
C LEU A 119 -1.07 7.27 13.71
N MET A 120 0.17 6.86 13.99
CA MET A 120 1.09 6.36 12.98
C MET A 120 0.67 4.98 12.46
N LEU A 121 0.23 4.09 13.36
CA LEU A 121 -0.14 2.72 13.08
C LEU A 121 -1.26 2.61 12.04
N GLU A 122 -2.24 3.51 12.12
CA GLU A 122 -3.36 3.56 11.17
C GLU A 122 -2.88 3.76 9.73
N LYS A 123 -1.93 4.69 9.53
CA LYS A 123 -1.34 4.94 8.22
C LYS A 123 -0.42 3.80 7.80
N LEU A 124 0.43 3.34 8.73
CA LEU A 124 1.47 2.35 8.45
C LEU A 124 0.92 1.02 7.91
N LYS A 125 -0.27 0.63 8.34
CA LYS A 125 -0.94 -0.61 7.90
C LYS A 125 -1.04 -0.73 6.38
N GLU A 126 -1.24 0.38 5.68
CA GLU A 126 -1.41 0.40 4.22
C GLU A 126 -0.07 0.26 3.47
N TRP A 127 1.04 0.63 4.12
CA TRP A 127 2.39 0.64 3.54
C TRP A 127 3.15 -0.67 3.74
N VAL A 128 2.65 -1.59 4.57
CA VAL A 128 3.21 -2.94 4.72
C VAL A 128 2.78 -3.80 3.53
N MET A 129 3.74 -4.13 2.68
CA MET A 129 3.50 -4.78 1.38
C MET A 129 4.28 -6.09 1.19
N LEU A 130 4.54 -6.81 2.29
CA LEU A 130 5.26 -8.08 2.25
C LEU A 130 4.55 -9.14 1.39
N ASP A 131 3.22 -9.15 1.44
CA ASP A 131 2.35 -9.99 0.62
C ASP A 131 2.51 -9.71 -0.87
N ILE A 132 2.54 -8.43 -1.25
CA ILE A 132 2.70 -8.02 -2.65
C ILE A 132 4.13 -8.26 -3.13
N TYR A 133 5.13 -8.08 -2.25
CA TYR A 133 6.51 -8.44 -2.55
C TYR A 133 6.65 -9.95 -2.80
N LEU A 134 5.97 -10.81 -2.02
CA LEU A 134 5.94 -12.26 -2.27
C LEU A 134 5.39 -12.59 -3.67
N VAL A 135 4.30 -11.92 -4.08
CA VAL A 135 3.77 -12.06 -5.45
C VAL A 135 4.81 -11.58 -6.47
N GLY A 136 5.50 -10.48 -6.18
CA GLY A 136 6.59 -9.96 -7.00
C GLY A 136 7.74 -10.97 -7.20
N ILE A 137 8.10 -11.74 -6.16
CA ILE A 137 9.07 -12.85 -6.26
C ILE A 137 8.60 -13.89 -7.28
N GLY A 138 7.33 -14.26 -7.24
CA GLY A 138 6.75 -15.20 -8.21
C GLY A 138 6.83 -14.69 -9.64
N VAL A 139 6.39 -13.45 -9.88
CA VAL A 139 6.42 -12.84 -11.22
C VAL A 139 7.85 -12.67 -11.73
N ALA A 140 8.77 -12.20 -10.88
CA ALA A 140 10.19 -12.06 -11.22
C ALA A 140 10.84 -13.41 -11.55
N SER A 141 10.53 -14.46 -10.78
CA SER A 141 11.05 -15.81 -11.05
C SER A 141 10.66 -16.30 -12.43
N ILE A 142 9.39 -16.11 -12.82
CA ILE A 142 8.91 -16.54 -14.13
C ILE A 142 9.59 -15.73 -15.25
N LYS A 143 9.76 -14.42 -15.07
CA LYS A 143 10.45 -13.57 -16.04
C LYS A 143 11.92 -13.96 -16.25
N VAL A 144 12.60 -14.43 -15.20
CA VAL A 144 14.03 -14.81 -15.26
C VAL A 144 14.23 -16.26 -15.71
N GLN A 145 13.19 -17.10 -15.61
CA GLN A 145 13.28 -18.53 -15.92
C GLN A 145 13.68 -18.83 -17.38
N ASP A 146 13.38 -17.91 -18.30
CA ASP A 146 13.79 -18.02 -19.71
C ASP A 146 15.32 -17.87 -19.89
N TYR A 147 16.01 -17.26 -18.92
CA TYR A 147 17.45 -16.98 -18.98
C TYR A 147 18.29 -17.86 -18.04
N ALA A 148 17.71 -18.34 -16.94
CA ALA A 148 18.44 -19.10 -15.93
C ALA A 148 17.58 -20.09 -15.15
N PHE A 149 18.20 -21.14 -14.61
CA PHE A 149 17.52 -22.10 -13.74
C PHE A 149 17.43 -21.54 -12.31
N LEU A 150 16.20 -21.41 -11.80
CA LEU A 150 15.93 -20.91 -10.44
C LEU A 150 15.59 -22.06 -9.48
N GLN A 151 16.19 -22.04 -8.30
CA GLN A 151 15.81 -22.87 -7.17
C GLN A 151 15.40 -22.00 -5.97
N PRO A 152 14.30 -22.33 -5.26
CA PRO A 152 13.93 -21.64 -4.03
C PRO A 152 15.03 -21.76 -2.96
N GLY A 153 15.38 -20.65 -2.33
CA GLY A 153 16.30 -20.62 -1.20
C GLY A 153 15.61 -20.77 0.14
N ILE A 154 16.38 -21.05 1.19
CA ILE A 154 15.82 -21.26 2.55
C ILE A 154 15.21 -19.98 3.13
N GLY A 155 15.71 -18.81 2.69
CA GLY A 155 15.16 -17.51 3.04
C GLY A 155 13.71 -17.33 2.58
N LEU A 156 13.29 -18.02 1.52
CA LEU A 156 11.91 -17.96 1.04
C LEU A 156 10.93 -18.51 2.09
N LEU A 157 11.29 -19.57 2.80
CA LEU A 157 10.44 -20.14 3.86
C LEU A 157 10.29 -19.17 5.04
N ALA A 158 11.38 -18.52 5.44
CA ALA A 158 11.37 -17.49 6.48
C ALA A 158 10.51 -16.29 6.02
N PHE A 159 10.63 -15.88 4.76
CA PHE A 159 9.86 -14.79 4.18
C PHE A 159 8.37 -15.12 4.08
N VAL A 160 7.99 -16.31 3.61
CA VAL A 160 6.58 -16.76 3.57
C VAL A 160 5.99 -16.82 4.98
N SER A 161 6.74 -17.33 5.97
CA SER A 161 6.31 -17.34 7.36
C SER A 161 6.09 -15.92 7.91
N LEU A 162 6.99 -14.99 7.59
CA LEU A 162 6.87 -13.58 7.94
C LEU A 162 5.63 -12.93 7.30
N VAL A 163 5.35 -13.23 6.02
CA VAL A 163 4.16 -12.74 5.30
C VAL A 163 2.88 -13.23 5.99
N VAL A 164 2.80 -14.53 6.32
CA VAL A 164 1.63 -15.11 6.99
C VAL A 164 1.40 -14.45 8.36
N LEU A 165 2.45 -14.30 9.18
CA LEU A 165 2.35 -13.63 10.48
C LEU A 165 1.96 -12.15 10.34
N SER A 166 2.49 -11.46 9.33
CA SER A 166 2.13 -10.07 9.03
C SER A 166 0.66 -9.95 8.66
N ILE A 167 0.15 -10.81 7.76
CA ILE A 167 -1.27 -10.83 7.36
C ILE A 167 -2.17 -11.11 8.57
N LEU A 168 -1.84 -12.12 9.38
CA LEU A 168 -2.59 -12.44 10.60
C LEU A 168 -2.63 -11.26 11.58
N THR A 169 -1.49 -10.61 11.77
CA THR A 169 -1.40 -9.39 12.58
C THR A 169 -2.29 -8.30 12.02
N MET A 170 -2.26 -8.03 10.70
CA MET A 170 -3.09 -7.00 10.08
C MET A 170 -4.60 -7.28 10.13
N ILE A 171 -5.01 -8.55 10.08
CA ILE A 171 -6.42 -8.95 10.22
C ILE A 171 -6.92 -8.69 11.64
N HIS A 172 -6.12 -9.00 12.66
CA HIS A 172 -6.51 -8.88 14.07
C HIS A 172 -6.09 -7.56 14.72
N LEU A 173 -5.32 -6.71 14.03
CA LEU A 173 -4.95 -5.38 14.48
C LEU A 173 -6.07 -4.38 14.18
N ASN A 174 -6.91 -4.17 15.19
CA ASN A 174 -7.96 -3.15 15.16
C ASN A 174 -7.52 -1.89 15.94
N VAL A 175 -7.15 -0.85 15.20
CA VAL A 175 -6.66 0.41 15.77
C VAL A 175 -7.75 1.16 16.53
N GLU A 176 -9.01 1.08 16.11
CA GLU A 176 -10.13 1.75 16.78
C GLU A 176 -10.36 1.21 18.19
N GLN A 177 -10.29 -0.12 18.35
CA GLN A 177 -10.39 -0.78 19.65
C GLN A 177 -9.18 -0.47 20.56
N LEU A 178 -7.97 -0.41 19.99
CA LEU A 178 -6.78 0.02 20.76
C LEU A 178 -6.96 1.43 21.32
N TRP A 179 -7.49 2.34 20.51
CA TRP A 179 -7.80 3.68 20.99
C TRP A 179 -8.86 3.67 22.11
N GLU A 180 -9.84 2.77 22.10
CA GLU A 180 -10.90 2.71 23.12
C GLU A 180 -10.36 2.16 24.43
N ARG A 181 -9.46 1.19 24.34
CA ARG A 181 -8.79 0.59 25.49
C ARG A 181 -7.85 1.56 26.20
N PHE A 182 -7.03 2.32 25.45
CA PHE A 182 -6.05 3.22 26.04
C PHE A 182 -6.58 4.62 26.36
N TYR A 183 -7.53 5.12 25.55
CA TYR A 183 -8.10 6.45 25.69
C TYR A 183 -9.63 6.40 25.55
N PRO A 184 -10.34 5.76 26.49
CA PRO A 184 -11.79 5.70 26.47
C PRO A 184 -12.39 7.10 26.57
N GLN A 185 -13.34 7.41 25.71
CA GLN A 185 -14.11 8.64 25.71
C GLN A 185 -15.59 8.28 25.59
N ARG A 186 -16.45 8.98 26.32
CA ARG A 186 -17.89 8.75 26.24
C ARG A 186 -18.38 9.25 24.87
N PRO A 187 -18.97 8.37 24.04
CA PRO A 187 -19.53 8.80 22.76
C PRO A 187 -20.75 9.70 22.99
N ALA A 188 -21.03 10.57 22.04
CA ALA A 188 -22.25 11.37 22.08
C ALA A 188 -23.48 10.48 21.86
N GLN A 189 -24.46 10.57 22.77
CA GLN A 189 -25.68 9.77 22.72
C GLN A 189 -26.82 10.45 21.94
N ARG A 190 -26.72 11.76 21.73
CA ARG A 190 -27.75 12.54 21.04
C ARG A 190 -27.23 13.03 19.70
N ALA A 191 -28.10 13.00 18.69
CA ALA A 191 -27.83 13.62 17.41
C ALA A 191 -27.76 15.14 17.58
N ASP A 192 -26.64 15.74 17.19
CA ASP A 192 -26.38 17.17 17.25
C ASP A 192 -25.55 17.56 16.01
N GLU A 193 -25.91 18.67 15.38
CA GLU A 193 -25.23 19.20 14.19
C GLU A 193 -23.77 19.62 14.47
N ARG A 194 -23.44 19.87 15.75
CA ARG A 194 -22.07 20.22 16.17
C ARG A 194 -21.14 19.02 16.28
N LEU A 195 -21.66 17.80 16.16
CA LEU A 195 -20.84 16.59 16.20
C LEU A 195 -19.90 16.52 15.00
N ARG A 196 -18.65 16.19 15.27
CA ARG A 196 -17.63 16.04 14.24
C ARG A 196 -16.89 14.72 14.43
N VAL A 197 -16.55 14.08 13.32
CA VAL A 197 -15.69 12.89 13.31
C VAL A 197 -14.24 13.34 13.20
N CYS A 198 -13.40 12.88 14.11
CA CYS A 198 -11.97 13.12 14.05
C CYS A 198 -11.33 12.29 12.93
N LEU A 199 -10.69 12.94 11.98
CA LEU A 199 -10.03 12.29 10.84
C LEU A 199 -8.76 11.49 11.19
N GLY A 200 -8.29 11.54 12.44
CA GLY A 200 -7.07 10.85 12.86
C GLY A 200 -7.28 9.71 13.86
N CYS A 201 -8.38 9.69 14.61
CA CYS A 201 -8.66 8.60 15.55
C CYS A 201 -10.09 8.07 15.45
N HIS A 202 -10.81 8.52 14.41
CA HIS A 202 -12.23 8.23 14.09
C HIS A 202 -13.24 8.45 15.22
N PHE A 203 -12.84 9.13 16.29
CA PHE A 203 -13.73 9.48 17.38
C PHE A 203 -14.77 10.52 16.93
N SER A 204 -16.05 10.21 17.12
CA SER A 204 -17.17 11.12 16.92
C SER A 204 -17.51 11.83 18.23
N GLY A 205 -17.39 13.16 18.24
CA GLY A 205 -17.67 13.94 19.43
C GLY A 205 -17.55 15.44 19.23
N TYR A 206 -17.55 16.15 20.35
CA TYR A 206 -17.42 17.61 20.39
C TYR A 206 -15.95 18.04 20.44
N PRO A 207 -15.60 19.19 19.86
CA PRO A 207 -14.28 19.77 20.03
C PRO A 207 -14.04 20.18 21.50
N ASP A 208 -12.79 20.09 21.96
CA ASP A 208 -12.35 20.69 23.22
C ASP A 208 -12.43 22.23 23.15
N ALA A 209 -12.17 22.91 24.27
CA ALA A 209 -12.15 24.37 24.34
C ALA A 209 -11.18 25.05 23.34
N LYS A 210 -10.20 24.30 22.81
CA LYS A 210 -9.21 24.75 21.82
C LYS A 210 -9.53 24.27 20.40
N GLY A 211 -10.70 23.68 20.15
CA GLY A 211 -11.09 23.18 18.83
C GLY A 211 -10.46 21.84 18.42
N ARG A 212 -9.93 21.06 19.36
CA ARG A 212 -9.21 19.79 19.12
C ARG A 212 -10.05 18.59 19.53
N CYS A 213 -9.68 17.41 19.03
CA CYS A 213 -10.28 16.16 19.45
C CYS A 213 -9.87 15.86 20.90
N PRO A 214 -10.82 15.57 21.82
CA PRO A 214 -10.50 15.26 23.23
C PRO A 214 -9.69 13.96 23.40
N ARG A 215 -9.72 13.08 22.38
CA ARG A 215 -9.02 11.78 22.39
C ARG A 215 -7.57 11.89 21.90
N CYS A 216 -7.36 12.40 20.69
CA CYS A 216 -6.04 12.42 20.03
C CYS A 216 -5.38 13.81 19.96
N HIS A 217 -6.05 14.89 20.39
CA HIS A 217 -5.59 16.28 20.35
C HIS A 217 -5.32 16.88 18.97
N ILE A 218 -5.68 16.20 17.89
CA ILE A 218 -5.64 16.78 16.53
C ILE A 218 -6.79 17.80 16.38
N PRO A 219 -6.58 18.94 15.70
CA PRO A 219 -7.65 19.91 15.41
C PRO A 219 -8.87 19.25 14.77
N LEU A 220 -10.04 19.41 15.39
CA LEU A 220 -11.29 18.76 14.98
C LEU A 220 -11.99 19.58 13.88
N ARG A 221 -11.51 19.37 12.66
CA ARG A 221 -12.01 20.05 11.45
C ARG A 221 -13.15 19.27 10.80
N LEU A 222 -14.13 20.00 10.26
CA LEU A 222 -15.23 19.39 9.50
C LEU A 222 -14.72 18.74 8.21
N ARG A 223 -13.84 19.41 7.47
CA ARG A 223 -13.30 18.96 6.17
C ARG A 223 -11.79 18.97 6.12
N ARG A 224 -11.23 18.11 5.26
CA ARG A 224 -9.80 18.19 4.91
C ARG A 224 -9.54 19.46 4.10
N LYS A 225 -8.55 20.25 4.52
CA LYS A 225 -8.18 21.49 3.80
C LYS A 225 -7.60 21.15 2.43
N GLN A 226 -8.09 21.83 1.39
CA GLN A 226 -7.59 21.75 0.01
C GLN A 226 -7.52 20.31 -0.55
N SER A 227 -8.40 19.41 -0.10
CA SER A 227 -8.40 18.00 -0.54
C SER A 227 -8.48 17.89 -2.08
N ILE A 228 -9.43 18.58 -2.71
CA ILE A 228 -9.61 18.58 -4.17
C ILE A 228 -8.35 19.09 -4.90
N GLN A 229 -7.78 20.21 -4.47
CA GLN A 229 -6.58 20.80 -5.09
C GLN A 229 -5.38 19.84 -5.01
N LYS A 230 -5.16 19.23 -3.84
CA LYS A 230 -4.09 18.26 -3.63
C LYS A 230 -4.26 17.01 -4.50
N CYS A 231 -5.50 16.51 -4.62
CA CYS A 231 -5.79 15.34 -5.46
C CYS A 231 -5.57 15.63 -6.94
N TRP A 232 -6.02 16.79 -7.43
CA TRP A 232 -5.78 17.20 -8.82
C TRP A 232 -4.29 17.39 -9.12
N ALA A 233 -3.55 18.07 -8.22
CA ALA A 233 -2.12 18.27 -8.39
C ALA A 233 -1.36 16.93 -8.47
N ALA A 234 -1.66 16.00 -7.56
CA ALA A 234 -1.04 14.68 -7.56
C ALA A 234 -1.43 13.84 -8.79
N LEU A 235 -2.72 13.87 -9.19
CA LEU A 235 -3.20 13.14 -10.36
C LEU A 235 -2.56 13.63 -11.66
N LEU A 236 -2.56 14.96 -11.88
CA LEU A 236 -1.97 15.57 -13.08
C LEU A 236 -0.46 15.31 -13.14
N ALA A 237 0.25 15.44 -12.02
CA ALA A 237 1.67 15.10 -11.95
C ALA A 237 1.91 13.60 -12.28
N SER A 238 1.05 12.69 -11.80
CA SER A 238 1.16 11.27 -12.16
C SER A 238 0.92 11.00 -13.64
N ILE A 239 -0.03 11.70 -14.27
CA ILE A 239 -0.30 11.58 -15.72
C ILE A 239 0.93 12.01 -16.51
N VAL A 240 1.54 13.13 -16.14
CA VAL A 240 2.77 13.65 -16.78
C VAL A 240 3.91 12.66 -16.65
N PHE A 241 4.06 11.97 -15.50
CA PHE A 241 5.11 10.96 -15.31
C PHE A 241 4.80 9.60 -15.94
N LEU A 242 3.53 9.22 -16.12
CA LEU A 242 3.17 7.98 -16.81
C LEU A 242 3.58 7.99 -18.30
N LEU A 243 3.60 9.16 -18.95
CA LEU A 243 4.04 9.28 -20.34
C LEU A 243 5.52 8.83 -20.53
N PRO A 244 6.52 9.46 -19.89
CA PRO A 244 7.91 9.02 -20.01
C PRO A 244 8.12 7.62 -19.43
N ALA A 245 7.37 7.22 -18.39
CA ALA A 245 7.47 5.87 -17.82
C ALA A 245 7.12 4.75 -18.82
N ASN A 246 6.22 4.99 -19.76
CA ASN A 246 5.82 3.99 -20.77
C ASN A 246 6.59 4.10 -22.09
N LEU A 247 7.21 5.26 -22.36
CA LEU A 247 7.95 5.52 -23.61
C LEU A 247 9.45 5.28 -23.48
N LEU A 248 10.02 5.50 -22.30
CA LEU A 248 11.45 5.31 -22.05
C LEU A 248 11.76 3.84 -21.75
N PRO A 249 13.01 3.41 -21.97
CA PRO A 249 13.43 2.07 -21.58
C PRO A 249 13.41 1.92 -20.07
N ILE A 250 12.88 0.78 -19.62
CA ILE A 250 12.83 0.38 -18.22
C ILE A 250 14.02 -0.51 -17.84
N SER A 251 14.54 -1.25 -18.82
CA SER A 251 15.75 -2.05 -18.65
C SER A 251 16.66 -1.89 -19.86
N VAL A 252 17.95 -1.81 -19.60
CA VAL A 252 19.00 -1.80 -20.62
C VAL A 252 19.89 -3.01 -20.38
N ILE A 253 20.01 -3.87 -21.39
CA ILE A 253 20.81 -5.09 -21.33
C ILE A 253 21.94 -4.96 -22.34
N TYR A 254 23.17 -5.22 -21.90
CA TYR A 254 24.34 -5.28 -22.79
C TYR A 254 24.65 -6.74 -23.14
N ILE A 255 24.38 -7.14 -24.39
CA ILE A 255 24.67 -8.48 -24.91
C ILE A 255 25.67 -8.34 -26.06
N ASN A 256 26.82 -9.02 -25.96
CA ASN A 256 27.88 -9.01 -26.99
C ASN A 256 28.31 -7.59 -27.45
N GLY A 257 28.31 -6.62 -26.53
CA GLY A 257 28.65 -5.22 -26.83
C GLY A 257 27.52 -4.39 -27.47
N GLY A 258 26.38 -5.02 -27.81
CA GLY A 258 25.17 -4.34 -28.26
C GLY A 258 24.32 -3.88 -27.08
N ARG A 259 23.88 -2.62 -27.11
CA ARG A 259 22.94 -2.06 -26.12
C ARG A 259 21.51 -2.36 -26.57
N GLN A 260 20.85 -3.30 -25.89
CA GLN A 260 19.44 -3.59 -26.10
C GLN A 260 18.61 -2.87 -25.02
N GLU A 261 17.62 -2.11 -25.46
CA GLU A 261 16.76 -1.32 -24.60
C GLU A 261 15.34 -1.89 -24.65
N ASP A 262 14.80 -2.22 -23.48
CA ASP A 262 13.44 -2.72 -23.37
C ASP A 262 12.55 -1.71 -22.65
N THR A 263 11.42 -1.39 -23.27
CA THR A 263 10.30 -0.70 -22.64
C THR A 263 9.41 -1.70 -21.92
N ILE A 264 8.47 -1.23 -21.09
CA ILE A 264 7.46 -2.09 -20.47
C ILE A 264 6.71 -2.88 -21.55
N LEU A 265 6.33 -2.23 -22.65
CA LEU A 265 5.59 -2.85 -23.74
C LEU A 265 6.42 -3.89 -24.50
N SER A 266 7.68 -3.59 -24.84
CA SER A 266 8.55 -4.56 -25.52
C SER A 266 8.85 -5.77 -24.64
N GLY A 267 9.03 -5.56 -23.32
CA GLY A 267 9.19 -6.63 -22.35
C GLY A 267 7.98 -7.56 -22.29
N ILE A 268 6.76 -7.01 -22.34
CA ILE A 268 5.52 -7.81 -22.39
C ILE A 268 5.42 -8.58 -23.72
N MET A 269 5.74 -7.95 -24.85
CA MET A 269 5.70 -8.63 -26.16
C MET A 269 6.70 -9.78 -26.25
N SER A 270 7.91 -9.59 -25.70
CA SER A 270 8.92 -10.65 -25.59
C SER A 270 8.39 -11.84 -24.78
N LEU A 271 7.82 -11.59 -23.59
CA LEU A 271 7.20 -12.63 -22.75
C LEU A 271 5.98 -13.29 -23.40
N ALA A 272 5.20 -12.56 -24.19
CA ALA A 272 4.01 -13.11 -24.85
C ALA A 272 4.36 -14.20 -25.87
N SER A 273 5.58 -14.17 -26.41
CA SER A 273 6.08 -15.20 -27.31
C SER A 273 6.42 -16.51 -26.59
N SER A 274 6.84 -16.46 -25.32
CA SER A 274 7.16 -17.65 -24.51
C SER A 274 5.94 -18.15 -23.74
N ASN A 275 5.26 -17.27 -22.99
CA ASN A 275 4.12 -17.64 -22.18
C ASN A 275 3.09 -16.50 -22.05
N ILE A 276 2.00 -16.64 -22.80
CA ILE A 276 0.88 -15.67 -22.86
C ILE A 276 0.30 -15.40 -21.46
N ALA A 277 0.20 -16.42 -20.59
CA ALA A 277 -0.39 -16.25 -19.26
C ALA A 277 0.47 -15.31 -18.40
N VAL A 278 1.79 -15.40 -18.51
CA VAL A 278 2.74 -14.58 -17.75
C VAL A 278 2.74 -13.16 -18.29
N ALA A 279 2.78 -13.01 -19.62
CA ALA A 279 2.67 -11.72 -20.27
C ALA A 279 1.39 -10.98 -19.87
N ALA A 280 0.26 -11.69 -19.75
CA ALA A 280 -1.00 -11.12 -19.28
C ALA A 280 -0.91 -10.60 -17.84
N VAL A 281 -0.27 -11.35 -16.93
CA VAL A 281 -0.07 -10.91 -15.53
C VAL A 281 0.77 -9.63 -15.46
N VAL A 282 1.89 -9.58 -16.19
CA VAL A 282 2.76 -8.40 -16.24
C VAL A 282 2.05 -7.22 -16.90
N PHE A 283 1.31 -7.44 -17.99
CA PHE A 283 0.51 -6.40 -18.65
C PHE A 283 -0.55 -5.80 -17.72
N ILE A 284 -1.28 -6.65 -16.99
CA ILE A 284 -2.32 -6.21 -16.06
C ILE A 284 -1.69 -5.37 -14.94
N ALA A 285 -0.58 -5.84 -14.36
CA ALA A 285 0.09 -5.13 -13.28
C ALA A 285 0.71 -3.79 -13.74
N SER A 286 1.48 -3.80 -14.83
CA SER A 286 2.30 -2.66 -15.23
C SER A 286 1.56 -1.58 -16.02
N ILE A 287 0.53 -1.95 -16.78
CA ILE A 287 -0.21 -1.01 -17.63
C ILE A 287 -1.64 -0.87 -17.12
N LEU A 288 -2.39 -1.96 -17.03
CA LEU A 288 -3.82 -1.85 -16.74
C LEU A 288 -4.10 -1.24 -15.36
N VAL A 289 -3.36 -1.65 -14.32
CA VAL A 289 -3.57 -1.18 -12.94
C VAL A 289 -3.32 0.33 -12.76
N PRO A 290 -2.14 0.90 -13.15
CA PRO A 290 -1.90 2.33 -13.04
C PRO A 290 -2.87 3.17 -13.86
N PHE A 291 -3.15 2.78 -15.11
CA PHE A 291 -4.08 3.51 -15.98
C PHE A 291 -5.51 3.48 -15.46
N THR A 292 -5.99 2.31 -15.01
CA THR A 292 -7.31 2.19 -14.37
C THR A 292 -7.41 3.11 -13.15
N LYS A 293 -6.37 3.16 -12.31
CA LYS A 293 -6.35 4.03 -11.13
C LYS A 293 -6.45 5.51 -11.50
N VAL A 294 -5.73 5.94 -12.53
CA VAL A 294 -5.79 7.32 -13.06
C VAL A 294 -7.16 7.64 -13.64
N ILE A 295 -7.72 6.77 -14.49
CA ILE A 295 -9.04 6.95 -15.11
C ILE A 295 -10.11 7.09 -14.02
N VAL A 296 -10.15 6.16 -13.06
CA VAL A 296 -11.16 6.19 -12.01
C VAL A 296 -11.00 7.42 -11.12
N MET A 297 -9.78 7.79 -10.73
CA MET A 297 -9.55 8.99 -9.93
C MET A 297 -9.92 10.26 -10.69
N PHE A 298 -9.62 10.34 -11.99
CA PHE A 298 -10.03 11.44 -12.85
C PHE A 298 -11.56 11.57 -12.89
N THR A 299 -12.27 10.47 -13.14
CA THR A 299 -13.74 10.45 -13.16
C THR A 299 -14.34 10.87 -11.82
N LEU A 300 -13.79 10.38 -10.70
CA LEU A 300 -14.24 10.78 -9.36
C LEU A 300 -14.02 12.28 -9.10
N LEU A 301 -12.85 12.81 -9.43
CA LEU A 301 -12.55 14.23 -9.24
C LEU A 301 -13.39 15.14 -10.14
N LEU A 302 -13.59 14.75 -11.40
CA LEU A 302 -14.45 15.44 -12.35
C LEU A 302 -15.90 15.47 -11.85
N SER A 303 -16.39 14.33 -11.37
CA SER A 303 -17.73 14.20 -10.79
C SER A 303 -17.94 15.07 -9.55
N ILE A 304 -16.92 15.18 -8.68
CA ILE A 304 -16.97 16.08 -7.51
C ILE A 304 -16.95 17.54 -7.95
N HIS A 305 -16.13 17.88 -8.95
CA HIS A 305 -15.99 19.25 -9.46
C HIS A 305 -17.30 19.77 -10.09
N PHE A 306 -17.95 18.96 -10.94
CA PHE A 306 -19.23 19.29 -11.55
C PHE A 306 -20.45 19.03 -10.66
N LYS A 307 -20.24 18.58 -9.41
CA LYS A 307 -21.31 18.28 -8.44
C LYS A 307 -22.42 17.39 -9.03
N CYS A 308 -22.05 16.41 -9.85
CA CYS A 308 -23.03 15.52 -10.47
C CYS A 308 -23.88 14.83 -9.39
N GLN A 309 -25.20 14.76 -9.53
CA GLN A 309 -26.09 14.28 -8.46
C GLN A 309 -26.42 12.78 -8.55
N GLN A 310 -26.40 12.20 -9.76
CA GLN A 310 -26.79 10.81 -10.05
C GLN A 310 -25.62 9.81 -10.00
N GLY A 311 -25.87 8.54 -9.66
CA GLY A 311 -24.87 7.48 -9.70
C GLY A 311 -23.89 7.48 -8.52
N LEU A 312 -24.37 7.81 -7.32
CA LEU A 312 -23.55 7.78 -6.09
C LEU A 312 -23.03 6.36 -5.80
N ARG A 313 -23.86 5.33 -6.02
CA ARG A 313 -23.48 3.93 -5.86
C ARG A 313 -22.27 3.57 -6.70
N THR A 314 -22.27 3.95 -7.98
CA THR A 314 -21.16 3.72 -8.91
C THR A 314 -19.89 4.40 -8.42
N ARG A 315 -19.96 5.65 -7.93
CA ARG A 315 -18.78 6.36 -7.41
C ARG A 315 -18.21 5.75 -6.15
N ILE A 316 -19.05 5.23 -5.26
CA ILE A 316 -18.59 4.52 -4.05
C ILE A 316 -17.95 3.20 -4.43
N LEU A 317 -18.50 2.47 -5.42
CA LEU A 317 -17.87 1.26 -5.95
C LEU A 317 -16.52 1.57 -6.59
N LEU A 318 -16.44 2.64 -7.40
CA LEU A 318 -15.19 3.13 -7.99
C LEU A 318 -14.16 3.51 -6.92
N LEU A 319 -14.58 4.18 -5.83
CA LEU A 319 -13.71 4.50 -4.70
C LEU A 319 -13.20 3.23 -3.99
N ARG A 320 -14.07 2.24 -3.77
CA ARG A 320 -13.68 0.93 -3.20
C ARG A 320 -12.71 0.18 -4.11
N LEU A 321 -12.95 0.22 -5.41
CA LEU A 321 -12.08 -0.39 -6.40
C LEU A 321 -10.69 0.27 -6.39
N VAL A 322 -10.62 1.59 -6.40
CA VAL A 322 -9.33 2.31 -6.39
C VAL A 322 -8.54 2.10 -5.09
N THR A 323 -9.22 2.11 -3.95
CA THR A 323 -8.58 1.85 -2.65
C THR A 323 -8.05 0.41 -2.57
N TRP A 324 -8.77 -0.56 -3.14
CA TRP A 324 -8.31 -1.95 -3.24
C TRP A 324 -7.11 -2.11 -4.19
N ILE A 325 -7.19 -1.55 -5.39
CA ILE A 325 -6.11 -1.57 -6.39
C ILE A 325 -4.86 -0.83 -5.90
N GLY A 326 -5.03 0.15 -4.99
CA GLY A 326 -3.97 1.03 -4.50
C GLY A 326 -2.70 0.30 -4.06
N ARG A 327 -2.83 -0.79 -3.28
CA ARG A 327 -1.68 -1.57 -2.79
C ARG A 327 -0.98 -2.35 -3.93
N TRP A 328 -1.74 -2.87 -4.90
CA TRP A 328 -1.22 -3.66 -6.03
C TRP A 328 -0.35 -2.85 -6.98
N SER A 329 -0.54 -1.53 -7.04
CA SER A 329 0.23 -0.63 -7.92
C SER A 329 1.74 -0.63 -7.64
N MET A 330 2.19 -1.15 -6.50
CA MET A 330 3.61 -1.25 -6.14
C MET A 330 4.28 -2.55 -6.63
N LEU A 331 3.48 -3.50 -7.14
CA LEU A 331 3.98 -4.81 -7.61
C LEU A 331 5.10 -4.65 -8.63
N ASP A 332 4.95 -3.76 -9.61
CA ASP A 332 5.93 -3.63 -10.69
C ASP A 332 7.29 -3.15 -10.19
N LEU A 333 7.32 -2.20 -9.25
CA LEU A 333 8.56 -1.74 -8.63
C LEU A 333 9.27 -2.87 -7.89
N PHE A 334 8.50 -3.75 -7.23
CA PHE A 334 9.06 -4.93 -6.60
C PHE A 334 9.60 -5.92 -7.63
N VAL A 335 8.85 -6.24 -8.68
CA VAL A 335 9.30 -7.14 -9.76
C VAL A 335 10.60 -6.61 -10.37
N ILE A 336 10.66 -5.32 -10.69
CA ILE A 336 11.83 -4.69 -11.26
C ILE A 336 13.02 -4.81 -10.29
N SER A 337 12.85 -4.46 -9.01
CA SER A 337 13.91 -4.58 -7.99
C SER A 337 14.43 -6.01 -7.82
N LEU A 338 13.55 -7.00 -7.94
CA LEU A 338 13.88 -8.42 -7.84
C LEU A 338 14.63 -8.87 -9.09
N THR A 339 14.12 -8.55 -10.29
CA THR A 339 14.81 -8.89 -11.54
C THR A 339 16.21 -8.30 -11.60
N MET A 340 16.38 -7.09 -11.05
CA MET A 340 17.65 -6.41 -10.91
C MET A 340 18.64 -7.22 -10.05
N SER A 341 18.19 -7.67 -8.88
CA SER A 341 18.98 -8.52 -7.97
C SER A 341 19.32 -9.89 -8.55
N LEU A 342 18.45 -10.41 -9.42
CA LEU A 342 18.57 -11.75 -9.99
C LEU A 342 19.52 -11.77 -11.20
N ILE A 343 19.49 -10.73 -12.04
CA ILE A 343 20.16 -10.75 -13.34
C ILE A 343 21.53 -10.06 -13.30
N ASN A 344 21.68 -8.97 -12.54
CA ASN A 344 22.90 -8.17 -12.67
C ASN A 344 24.06 -8.76 -11.88
N ARG A 345 25.16 -9.08 -12.58
CA ARG A 345 26.48 -9.27 -11.98
C ARG A 345 27.56 -9.01 -13.04
N ASP A 346 28.56 -8.22 -12.63
CA ASP A 346 29.57 -7.50 -13.42
C ASP A 346 30.39 -8.30 -14.47
N GLN A 347 30.12 -9.58 -14.71
CA GLN A 347 30.95 -10.45 -15.53
C GLN A 347 30.28 -11.07 -16.76
N ILE A 348 28.94 -11.08 -16.90
CA ILE A 348 28.28 -11.82 -18.01
C ILE A 348 27.09 -11.07 -18.66
N LEU A 349 26.23 -10.43 -17.86
CA LEU A 349 25.09 -9.63 -18.35
C LEU A 349 24.98 -8.35 -17.51
N ALA A 350 25.37 -7.22 -18.07
CA ALA A 350 25.12 -5.92 -17.45
C ALA A 350 23.66 -5.55 -17.69
N PHE A 351 22.84 -5.73 -16.65
CA PHE A 351 21.45 -5.27 -16.63
C PHE A 351 21.43 -3.98 -15.82
N THR A 352 21.11 -2.87 -16.47
CA THR A 352 20.97 -1.57 -15.82
C THR A 352 19.53 -1.08 -15.92
N MET A 353 19.13 -0.35 -14.89
CA MET A 353 17.83 0.29 -14.85
C MET A 353 17.80 1.46 -15.83
N GLY A 354 16.75 1.49 -16.65
CA GLY A 354 16.50 2.61 -17.54
C GLY A 354 15.76 3.75 -16.82
N PRO A 355 15.78 4.98 -17.37
CA PRO A 355 15.19 6.17 -16.74
C PRO A 355 13.68 6.06 -16.50
N ALA A 356 12.98 5.14 -17.16
CA ALA A 356 11.56 4.92 -16.96
C ALA A 356 11.21 4.52 -15.51
N ALA A 357 12.11 3.83 -14.81
CA ALA A 357 11.85 3.32 -13.46
C ALA A 357 11.55 4.44 -12.45
N PHE A 358 12.30 5.55 -12.53
CA PHE A 358 12.07 6.73 -11.70
C PHE A 358 10.69 7.34 -11.96
N TYR A 359 10.33 7.58 -13.22
CA TYR A 359 9.04 8.17 -13.59
C TYR A 359 7.87 7.27 -13.19
N PHE A 360 8.02 5.95 -13.40
CA PHE A 360 7.02 4.97 -13.01
C PHE A 360 6.80 4.99 -11.49
N GLY A 361 7.89 4.92 -10.70
CA GLY A 361 7.79 4.96 -9.24
C GLY A 361 7.19 6.24 -8.69
N ALA A 362 7.59 7.39 -9.24
CA ALA A 362 7.02 8.68 -8.89
C ALA A 362 5.51 8.77 -9.22
N ALA A 363 5.09 8.29 -10.39
CA ALA A 363 3.68 8.23 -10.76
C ALA A 363 2.86 7.36 -9.79
N VAL A 364 3.37 6.17 -9.43
CA VAL A 364 2.71 5.26 -8.47
C VAL A 364 2.52 5.95 -7.12
N ILE A 365 3.55 6.58 -6.54
CA ILE A 365 3.42 7.31 -5.27
C ILE A 365 2.36 8.41 -5.37
N LEU A 366 2.43 9.23 -6.42
CA LEU A 366 1.50 10.34 -6.60
C LEU A 366 0.05 9.85 -6.70
N THR A 367 -0.20 8.71 -7.36
CA THR A 367 -1.54 8.12 -7.38
C THR A 367 -1.98 7.57 -6.02
N ILE A 368 -1.07 7.03 -5.19
CA ILE A 368 -1.39 6.61 -3.82
C ILE A 368 -1.76 7.83 -2.97
N LEU A 369 -0.94 8.89 -3.02
CA LEU A 369 -1.20 10.15 -2.32
C LEU A 369 -2.50 10.83 -2.77
N ALA A 370 -2.82 10.78 -4.08
CA ALA A 370 -4.07 11.32 -4.60
C ALA A 370 -5.30 10.64 -3.98
N VAL A 371 -5.24 9.32 -3.79
CA VAL A 371 -6.31 8.55 -3.14
C VAL A 371 -6.36 8.87 -1.64
N GLU A 372 -5.21 8.84 -0.96
CA GLU A 372 -5.13 9.15 0.47
C GLU A 372 -5.62 10.56 0.80
N TRP A 373 -5.38 11.55 -0.06
CA TRP A 373 -5.79 12.93 0.17
C TRP A 373 -7.25 13.21 -0.17
N LEU A 374 -7.92 12.33 -0.92
CA LEU A 374 -9.31 12.48 -1.31
C LEU A 374 -10.23 12.36 -0.09
N ASP A 375 -11.01 13.43 0.19
CA ASP A 375 -12.04 13.41 1.21
C ASP A 375 -13.31 12.77 0.63
N SER A 376 -13.52 11.47 0.91
CA SER A 376 -14.65 10.69 0.39
C SER A 376 -16.03 11.29 0.70
N ARG A 377 -16.13 12.15 1.73
CA ARG A 377 -17.37 12.85 2.10
C ARG A 377 -17.81 13.86 1.04
N LEU A 378 -16.91 14.34 0.19
CA LEU A 378 -17.25 15.24 -0.92
C LEU A 378 -18.16 14.56 -1.96
N LEU A 379 -18.08 13.23 -2.10
CA LEU A 379 -18.98 12.48 -2.96
C LEU A 379 -20.43 12.51 -2.47
N TRP A 380 -20.62 12.55 -1.14
CA TRP A 380 -21.93 12.58 -0.51
C TRP A 380 -22.58 13.97 -0.56
N ASP A 381 -21.79 15.04 -0.48
CA ASP A 381 -22.32 16.41 -0.55
C ASP A 381 -22.99 16.74 -1.87
N ALA A 382 -22.41 16.24 -2.98
CA ALA A 382 -23.00 16.40 -4.30
C ALA A 382 -24.38 15.72 -4.38
N HIS A 383 -24.53 14.57 -3.71
CA HIS A 383 -25.77 13.81 -3.67
C HIS A 383 -26.82 14.42 -2.73
N GLU A 384 -26.43 14.94 -1.55
CA GLU A 384 -27.39 15.59 -0.63
C GLU A 384 -27.98 16.89 -1.19
N SER A 385 -27.38 17.49 -2.22
CA SER A 385 -27.91 18.69 -2.89
C SER A 385 -29.10 18.45 -3.82
N GLY A 386 -29.45 17.19 -4.14
CA GLY A 386 -30.60 16.82 -4.95
C GLY A 386 -31.31 15.59 -4.36
N ASN A 387 -32.64 15.50 -4.46
CA ASN A 387 -33.47 14.42 -3.88
C ASN A 387 -33.23 13.00 -4.48
N ALA A 388 -32.03 12.68 -4.97
CA ALA A 388 -31.70 11.37 -5.52
C ALA A 388 -31.59 10.32 -4.39
N ARG A 389 -32.11 9.13 -4.63
CA ARG A 389 -31.97 7.96 -3.75
C ARG A 389 -30.59 7.33 -3.99
N PHE A 390 -30.06 6.63 -2.99
CA PHE A 390 -28.77 5.94 -3.10
C PHE A 390 -28.73 4.88 -4.22
N GLU A 391 -29.90 4.36 -4.60
CA GLU A 391 -30.07 3.36 -5.66
C GLU A 391 -30.12 3.95 -7.08
N ASP A 392 -30.24 5.28 -7.20
CA ASP A 392 -30.19 6.04 -8.45
C ASP A 392 -28.74 6.31 -8.89
#